data_AF-G5H597-F1
#
_entry.id   AF-G5H597-F1
#
_cell.length_a   1.000
_cell.length_b   1.000
_cell.length_c   1.000
_cell.angle_alpha   90.00
_cell.angle_beta   90.00
_cell.angle_gamma   90.00
#
_symmetry.space_group_name_H-M   'P 1'
#
loop_
_entity.id
_entity.type
_entity.pdbx_description
1 polymer ?
#
loop_
_entity_poly.entity_id
_entity_poly.type
_entity_poly.pdbx_seq_one_letter_code
_entity_poly.pdbx_strand_id
1 'polypeptide(L)'
;MTCKMKSRFVALSLCLMGFSFVPVLGQIGIPSHSIVNPDSVSHNFYERETVKGNTITYKIDHSYPMLYRIGNASNTRLGELMSLKDGSTPTEPVDRGGGLDVVFLKPVYQAFLETFTPEEMRVLAQNNDVIRIRYALNENGVVLEVGFTIESDRPHLYNIPPQYLEKLETKLKSTVSYIIPPHMAYLREYKFITVSQVFPFKSLLDKL
;
A
#
# COMPACT_ATOMS: atom_id res chain seq x y z
N MET A 1 -28.06 -73.20 26.77
CA MET A 1 -28.49 -71.92 26.18
C MET A 1 -27.48 -70.84 26.55
N THR A 2 -27.03 -70.11 25.54
CA THR A 2 -26.21 -68.88 25.49
C THR A 2 -26.63 -67.84 26.55
N CYS A 3 -25.81 -66.94 27.12
CA CYS A 3 -24.71 -66.15 26.55
C CYS A 3 -23.79 -65.62 27.68
N LYS A 4 -22.48 -65.55 27.42
CA LYS A 4 -21.40 -65.03 28.30
C LYS A 4 -21.45 -63.50 28.40
N MET A 5 -21.38 -62.94 29.60
CA MET A 5 -20.86 -61.57 29.83
C MET A 5 -19.40 -61.63 30.30
N LYS A 6 -18.51 -61.31 29.35
CA LYS A 6 -17.13 -60.83 29.51
C LYS A 6 -17.20 -59.33 29.91
N SER A 7 -16.25 -58.67 30.56
CA SER A 7 -14.89 -58.99 31.03
C SER A 7 -14.32 -57.73 31.67
N ARG A 8 -13.75 -57.86 32.89
CA ARG A 8 -12.47 -57.30 33.39
C ARG A 8 -12.26 -55.77 33.28
N PHE A 9 -12.22 -55.03 34.39
CA PHE A 9 -10.99 -54.71 35.16
C PHE A 9 -9.75 -54.46 34.28
N VAL A 10 -9.25 -53.22 34.25
CA VAL A 10 -7.92 -52.81 34.72
C VAL A 10 -7.75 -51.29 34.48
N ALA A 11 -7.09 -50.67 35.46
CA ALA A 11 -6.86 -49.25 35.64
C ALA A 11 -5.93 -48.58 34.60
N LEU A 12 -5.77 -47.27 34.76
CA LEU A 12 -4.79 -46.35 34.15
C LEU A 12 -5.11 -45.86 32.72
N SER A 13 -5.62 -44.63 32.61
CA SER A 13 -4.89 -43.57 31.88
C SER A 13 -5.55 -42.19 32.08
N LEU A 14 -4.69 -41.21 32.34
CA LEU A 14 -4.94 -39.78 32.45
C LEU A 14 -5.49 -39.19 31.13
N CYS A 15 -6.67 -38.57 31.15
CA CYS A 15 -7.09 -37.53 30.18
C CYS A 15 -7.92 -36.48 30.95
N LEU A 16 -7.31 -35.45 31.56
CA LEU A 16 -7.02 -34.14 30.94
C LEU A 16 -8.22 -33.54 30.19
N MET A 17 -9.11 -32.88 30.91
CA MET A 17 -9.88 -31.73 30.43
C MET A 17 -9.83 -30.63 31.49
N GLY A 18 -8.60 -30.23 31.82
CA GLY A 18 -8.35 -28.97 32.53
C GLY A 18 -8.41 -27.85 31.50
N PHE A 19 -9.50 -27.08 31.51
CA PHE A 19 -9.57 -25.78 30.85
C PHE A 19 -8.61 -24.82 31.56
N SER A 20 -7.33 -24.88 31.21
CA SER A 20 -6.39 -23.80 31.50
C SER A 20 -6.45 -22.80 30.36
N PHE A 21 -7.06 -21.64 30.63
CA PHE A 21 -6.85 -20.41 29.87
C PHE A 21 -5.37 -20.07 29.91
N VAL A 22 -4.63 -20.50 28.90
CA VAL A 22 -3.32 -19.93 28.58
C VAL A 22 -3.62 -18.76 27.64
N PRO A 23 -3.34 -17.51 28.01
CA PRO A 23 -3.21 -16.49 26.98
C PRO A 23 -2.00 -16.92 26.16
N VAL A 24 -2.27 -17.45 24.97
CA VAL A 24 -1.26 -17.49 23.92
C VAL A 24 -0.96 -16.01 23.67
N LEU A 25 0.09 -15.51 24.33
CA LEU A 25 0.93 -14.42 23.86
C LEU A 25 1.46 -14.89 22.50
N GLY A 26 0.56 -14.90 21.52
CA GLY A 26 0.87 -15.01 20.13
C GLY A 26 1.77 -13.82 19.89
N GLN A 27 3.04 -14.13 19.62
CA GLN A 27 4.01 -13.18 19.15
C GLN A 27 3.32 -12.29 18.12
N ILE A 28 3.04 -11.04 18.51
CA ILE A 28 2.94 -9.94 17.57
C ILE A 28 4.39 -9.64 17.14
N GLY A 29 5.05 -10.66 16.61
CA GLY A 29 6.28 -10.53 15.87
C GLY A 29 5.81 -10.27 14.47
N ILE A 30 5.85 -9.01 14.04
CA ILE A 30 5.84 -8.68 12.62
C ILE A 30 6.94 -9.57 12.03
N PRO A 31 6.64 -10.50 11.10
CA PRO A 31 7.71 -11.21 10.43
C PRO A 31 8.56 -10.13 9.78
N SER A 32 9.80 -9.99 10.24
CA SER A 32 10.78 -9.05 9.68
C SER A 32 11.18 -9.60 8.31
N HIS A 33 10.28 -9.50 7.35
CA HIS A 33 10.61 -9.67 5.95
C HIS A 33 11.48 -8.48 5.58
N SER A 34 12.78 -8.71 5.70
CA SER A 34 13.78 -7.74 5.34
C SER A 34 13.73 -7.52 3.83
N ILE A 35 13.35 -6.32 3.40
CA ILE A 35 13.50 -5.89 1.99
C ILE A 35 14.98 -5.95 1.57
N VAL A 36 15.91 -6.05 2.54
CA VAL A 36 17.37 -5.97 2.39
C VAL A 36 18.02 -7.20 1.73
N ASN A 37 17.30 -8.30 1.47
CA ASN A 37 17.90 -9.43 0.76
C ASN A 37 17.55 -9.41 -0.75
N PRO A 38 18.43 -8.86 -1.62
CA PRO A 38 18.19 -8.77 -3.06
C PRO A 38 18.13 -10.15 -3.75
N ASP A 39 18.75 -11.18 -3.17
CA ASP A 39 18.72 -12.55 -3.71
C ASP A 39 17.46 -13.32 -3.30
N SER A 40 16.61 -12.75 -2.43
CA SER A 40 15.38 -13.39 -1.95
C SER A 40 14.10 -12.81 -2.56
N VAL A 41 14.11 -12.42 -3.84
CA VAL A 41 12.88 -12.16 -4.62
C VAL A 41 12.09 -13.46 -4.84
N SER A 42 11.73 -14.11 -3.75
CA SER A 42 10.96 -15.34 -3.70
C SER A 42 9.50 -15.07 -3.32
N HIS A 43 9.17 -13.82 -2.97
CA HIS A 43 7.84 -13.43 -2.53
C HIS A 43 7.32 -12.23 -3.30
N ASN A 44 6.14 -12.35 -3.87
CA ASN A 44 5.43 -11.21 -4.43
C ASN A 44 4.11 -11.03 -3.68
N PHE A 45 4.07 -10.02 -2.80
CA PHE A 45 2.86 -9.72 -2.04
C PHE A 45 1.67 -9.41 -2.96
N TYR A 46 1.91 -8.88 -4.16
CA TYR A 46 0.92 -8.24 -5.02
C TYR A 46 0.41 -9.11 -6.19
N GLU A 47 0.70 -10.41 -6.22
CA GLU A 47 0.11 -11.33 -7.21
C GLU A 47 -1.39 -11.56 -6.97
N ARG A 48 -1.85 -11.35 -5.74
CA ARG A 48 -3.24 -11.55 -5.34
C ARG A 48 -4.07 -10.32 -5.66
N GLU A 49 -5.36 -10.50 -5.95
CA GLU A 49 -6.31 -9.39 -6.17
C GLU A 49 -6.45 -8.47 -4.95
N THR A 50 -6.20 -8.99 -3.75
CA THR A 50 -6.23 -8.20 -2.51
C THR A 50 -5.09 -8.56 -1.58
N VAL A 51 -4.56 -7.55 -0.89
CA VAL A 51 -3.56 -7.69 0.17
C VAL A 51 -3.96 -6.85 1.37
N LYS A 52 -3.53 -7.25 2.58
CA LYS A 52 -3.95 -6.59 3.82
C LYS A 52 -2.75 -6.01 4.56
N GLY A 53 -2.81 -4.70 4.84
CA GLY A 53 -1.95 -4.04 5.80
C GLY A 53 -2.36 -4.35 7.24
N ASN A 54 -2.14 -3.42 8.16
CA ASN A 54 -2.61 -3.56 9.54
C ASN A 54 -4.12 -3.32 9.62
N THR A 55 -4.59 -2.25 8.99
CA THR A 55 -5.99 -1.82 9.01
C THR A 55 -6.58 -1.63 7.61
N ILE A 56 -5.75 -1.37 6.61
CA ILE A 56 -6.17 -1.13 5.23
C ILE A 56 -6.14 -2.44 4.44
N THR A 57 -7.20 -2.70 3.67
CA THR A 57 -7.19 -3.70 2.61
C THR A 57 -6.96 -3.01 1.28
N TYR A 58 -5.97 -3.46 0.54
CA TYR A 58 -5.63 -2.97 -0.79
C TYR A 58 -6.21 -3.90 -1.84
N LYS A 59 -6.76 -3.31 -2.90
CA LYS A 59 -7.06 -3.99 -4.17
C LYS A 59 -5.90 -3.80 -5.13
N ILE A 60 -5.56 -4.86 -5.83
CA ILE A 60 -4.53 -4.88 -6.86
C ILE A 60 -5.24 -5.03 -8.21
N ASP A 61 -5.07 -4.03 -9.07
CA ASP A 61 -5.55 -4.06 -10.45
C ASP A 61 -4.40 -4.53 -11.36
N HIS A 62 -4.58 -5.71 -11.94
CA HIS A 62 -3.68 -6.36 -12.89
C HIS A 62 -4.11 -6.17 -14.36
N SER A 63 -5.09 -5.29 -14.64
CA SER A 63 -5.62 -5.07 -16.00
C SER A 63 -4.55 -4.58 -16.99
N TYR A 64 -3.41 -4.10 -16.48
CA TYR A 64 -2.25 -3.73 -17.25
C TYR A 64 -1.15 -4.76 -16.99
N PRO A 65 -0.74 -5.55 -17.99
CA PRO A 65 0.17 -6.68 -17.79
C PRO A 65 1.54 -6.25 -17.25
N MET A 66 1.90 -4.98 -17.40
CA MET A 66 3.19 -4.42 -16.97
C MET A 66 3.13 -3.69 -15.63
N LEU A 67 1.98 -3.65 -14.93
CA LEU A 67 1.79 -2.81 -13.75
C LEU A 67 0.96 -3.50 -12.66
N TYR A 68 1.40 -3.40 -11.42
CA TYR A 68 0.55 -3.60 -10.25
C TYR A 68 -0.02 -2.25 -9.81
N ARG A 69 -1.31 -2.02 -10.04
CA ARG A 69 -2.00 -0.82 -9.54
C ARG A 69 -2.62 -1.10 -8.19
N ILE A 70 -2.04 -0.53 -7.16
CA ILE A 70 -2.38 -0.80 -5.76
C ILE A 70 -3.21 0.38 -5.25
N GLY A 71 -4.40 0.12 -4.73
CA GLY A 71 -5.28 1.16 -4.18
C GLY A 71 -6.00 0.66 -2.94
N ASN A 72 -6.17 1.53 -1.94
CA ASN A 72 -7.02 1.23 -0.80
C ASN A 72 -8.41 0.84 -1.30
N ALA A 73 -8.96 -0.27 -0.82
CA ALA A 73 -10.24 -0.80 -1.30
C ALA A 73 -11.42 0.16 -1.06
N SER A 74 -11.25 1.13 -0.15
CA SER A 74 -12.23 2.20 0.12
C SER A 74 -12.07 3.44 -0.77
N ASN A 75 -11.03 3.50 -1.61
CA ASN A 75 -10.87 4.57 -2.59
C ASN A 75 -12.02 4.55 -3.61
N THR A 76 -12.49 5.73 -3.97
CA THR A 76 -13.63 5.96 -4.87
C THR A 76 -13.31 6.88 -6.03
N ARG A 77 -12.11 7.51 -6.02
CA ARG A 77 -11.70 8.52 -7.00
C ARG A 77 -10.55 8.03 -7.87
N LEU A 78 -9.59 7.33 -7.27
CA LEU A 78 -8.46 6.77 -8.01
C LEU A 78 -8.92 5.61 -8.91
N GLY A 79 -8.90 5.84 -10.23
CA GLY A 79 -9.36 4.89 -11.25
C GLY A 79 -10.56 5.40 -12.04
N GLU A 80 -11.25 6.40 -11.51
CA GLU A 80 -12.37 7.06 -12.17
C GLU A 80 -11.90 8.18 -13.10
N LEU A 81 -12.66 8.44 -14.15
CA LEU A 81 -12.46 9.62 -14.99
C LEU A 81 -12.85 10.87 -14.20
N MET A 82 -12.02 11.92 -14.28
CA MET A 82 -12.34 13.20 -13.67
C MET A 82 -13.61 13.77 -14.29
N SER A 83 -14.51 14.28 -13.45
CA SER A 83 -15.77 14.90 -13.87
C SER A 83 -15.97 16.26 -13.21
N LEU A 84 -16.64 17.16 -13.92
CA LEU A 84 -16.96 18.50 -13.42
C LEU A 84 -18.03 18.41 -12.32
N LYS A 85 -17.98 19.36 -11.38
CA LYS A 85 -18.93 19.44 -10.25
C LYS A 85 -20.38 19.63 -10.70
N ASP A 86 -20.58 20.31 -11.82
CA ASP A 86 -21.88 20.55 -12.45
C ASP A 86 -22.43 19.34 -13.25
N GLY A 87 -21.64 18.27 -13.38
CA GLY A 87 -22.02 17.06 -14.11
C GLY A 87 -21.80 17.12 -15.62
N SER A 88 -21.27 18.22 -16.15
CA SER A 88 -20.92 18.33 -17.57
C SER A 88 -19.66 17.53 -17.91
N THR A 89 -19.48 17.22 -19.19
CA THR A 89 -18.28 16.53 -19.69
C THR A 89 -17.18 17.56 -19.93
N PRO A 90 -15.96 17.34 -19.45
CA PRO A 90 -14.81 18.18 -19.78
C PRO A 90 -14.68 18.40 -21.30
N THR A 91 -14.58 19.65 -21.73
CA THR A 91 -14.41 20.02 -23.14
C THR A 91 -13.04 19.63 -23.71
N GLU A 92 -12.05 19.45 -22.84
CA GLU A 92 -10.74 18.90 -23.18
C GLU A 92 -10.48 17.64 -22.35
N PRO A 93 -9.93 16.57 -22.94
CA PRO A 93 -9.43 15.44 -22.18
C PRO A 93 -8.26 15.94 -21.34
N VAL A 94 -8.52 16.26 -20.07
CA VAL A 94 -7.46 16.58 -19.13
C VAL A 94 -6.68 15.28 -18.93
N ASP A 95 -5.44 15.26 -19.43
CA ASP A 95 -4.50 14.20 -19.14
C ASP A 95 -4.17 14.27 -17.64
N ARG A 96 -5.03 13.66 -16.81
CA ARG A 96 -4.83 13.29 -15.41
C ARG A 96 -3.89 14.22 -14.63
N GLY A 97 -4.24 15.51 -14.52
CA GLY A 97 -3.47 16.50 -13.75
C GLY A 97 -1.97 16.57 -14.09
N GLY A 98 -1.58 16.14 -15.30
CA GLY A 98 -0.21 16.22 -15.80
C GLY A 98 0.27 17.66 -15.74
N GLY A 99 1.39 17.89 -15.06
CA GLY A 99 1.97 19.23 -14.86
C GLY A 99 1.59 19.93 -13.55
N LEU A 100 0.83 19.29 -12.65
CA LEU A 100 0.73 19.77 -11.26
C LEU A 100 1.96 19.34 -10.46
N ASP A 101 2.74 20.34 -10.02
CA ASP A 101 3.87 20.13 -9.13
C ASP A 101 3.42 20.06 -7.66
N VAL A 102 4.07 19.20 -6.88
CA VAL A 102 3.92 19.16 -5.42
C VAL A 102 4.42 20.49 -4.84
N VAL A 103 3.68 21.07 -3.89
CA VAL A 103 4.07 22.35 -3.22
C VAL A 103 5.50 22.28 -2.69
N PHE A 104 5.79 21.19 -1.99
CA PHE A 104 7.10 20.90 -1.43
C PHE A 104 7.31 19.39 -1.49
N LEU A 105 8.50 18.96 -1.94
CA LEU A 105 8.86 17.54 -1.91
C LEU A 105 9.21 17.06 -0.50
N LYS A 106 9.48 17.99 0.45
CA LYS A 106 9.91 17.67 1.82
C LYS A 106 8.94 16.73 2.56
N PRO A 107 7.61 16.97 2.59
CA PRO A 107 6.67 16.03 3.20
C PRO A 107 6.69 14.64 2.56
N VAL A 108 6.88 14.56 1.24
CA VAL A 108 7.00 13.28 0.53
C VAL A 108 8.25 12.55 1.01
N TYR A 109 9.42 13.20 1.00
CA TYR A 109 10.66 12.60 1.51
C TYR A 109 10.52 12.11 2.94
N GLN A 110 9.93 12.92 3.83
CA GLN A 110 9.74 12.55 5.23
C GLN A 110 8.84 11.30 5.37
N ALA A 111 7.80 11.19 4.56
CA ALA A 111 6.93 10.02 4.56
C ALA A 111 7.68 8.73 4.24
N PHE A 112 8.64 8.77 3.30
CA PHE A 112 9.51 7.63 2.98
C PHE A 112 10.55 7.36 4.08
N LEU A 113 11.26 8.39 4.54
CA LEU A 113 12.28 8.26 5.60
C LEU A 113 11.71 7.69 6.91
N GLU A 114 10.45 7.97 7.21
CA GLU A 114 9.76 7.42 8.37
C GLU A 114 9.14 6.05 8.11
N THR A 115 9.02 5.61 6.87
CA THR A 115 8.44 4.31 6.49
C THR A 115 9.51 3.23 6.38
N PHE A 116 10.60 3.53 5.68
CA PHE A 116 11.69 2.60 5.40
C PHE A 116 12.88 2.90 6.30
N THR A 117 13.67 1.88 6.59
CA THR A 117 14.98 2.05 7.22
C THR A 117 16.01 2.58 6.21
N PRO A 118 17.10 3.24 6.68
CA PRO A 118 18.21 3.63 5.82
C PRO A 118 18.76 2.51 4.95
N GLU A 119 18.82 1.29 5.47
CA GLU A 119 19.38 0.15 4.75
C GLU A 119 18.45 -0.34 3.63
N GLU A 120 17.15 -0.47 3.91
CA GLU A 120 16.16 -0.82 2.88
C GLU A 120 16.14 0.23 1.76
N MET A 121 16.24 1.52 2.10
CA MET A 121 16.33 2.59 1.12
C MET A 121 17.58 2.49 0.25
N ARG A 122 18.74 2.15 0.84
CA ARG A 122 19.99 1.93 0.07
C ARG A 122 19.85 0.78 -0.91
N VAL A 123 19.28 -0.35 -0.49
CA VAL A 123 19.05 -1.52 -1.36
C VAL A 123 18.12 -1.18 -2.52
N LEU A 124 16.98 -0.54 -2.24
CA LEU A 124 16.04 -0.13 -3.29
C LEU A 124 16.66 0.91 -4.23
N ALA A 125 17.47 1.83 -3.71
CA ALA A 125 18.17 2.82 -4.52
C ALA A 125 19.26 2.20 -5.41
N GLN A 126 20.02 1.21 -4.92
CA GLN A 126 21.02 0.48 -5.69
C GLN A 126 20.39 -0.23 -6.90
N ASN A 127 19.18 -0.78 -6.73
CA ASN A 127 18.41 -1.42 -7.79
C ASN A 127 17.67 -0.45 -8.73
N ASN A 128 17.88 0.87 -8.56
CA ASN A 128 17.16 1.91 -9.30
C ASN A 128 15.64 1.82 -9.14
N ASP A 129 15.14 1.30 -8.03
CA ASP A 129 13.70 1.11 -7.86
C ASP A 129 12.96 2.45 -7.81
N VAL A 130 11.80 2.44 -8.45
CA VAL A 130 10.91 3.58 -8.60
C VAL A 130 9.50 3.13 -8.29
N ILE A 131 8.86 3.80 -7.33
CA ILE A 131 7.44 3.64 -7.05
C ILE A 131 6.69 4.86 -7.60
N ARG A 132 5.56 4.64 -8.27
CA ARG A 132 4.68 5.73 -8.68
C ARG A 132 3.59 5.90 -7.63
N ILE A 133 3.36 7.13 -7.21
CA ILE A 133 2.34 7.50 -6.24
C ILE A 133 1.23 8.24 -7.00
N ARG A 134 0.00 7.78 -6.84
CA ARG A 134 -1.20 8.39 -7.42
C ARG A 134 -1.96 9.08 -6.31
N TYR A 135 -2.35 10.33 -6.53
CA TYR A 135 -3.15 11.09 -5.58
C TYR A 135 -4.47 11.51 -6.21
N ALA A 136 -5.54 11.49 -5.43
CA ALA A 136 -6.75 12.24 -5.71
C ALA A 136 -6.81 13.43 -4.76
N LEU A 137 -7.01 14.63 -5.30
CA LEU A 137 -6.99 15.90 -4.59
C LEU A 137 -8.38 16.55 -4.63
N ASN A 138 -8.69 17.38 -3.64
CA ASN A 138 -9.81 18.32 -3.75
C ASN A 138 -9.39 19.63 -4.48
N GLU A 139 -10.32 20.56 -4.64
CA GLU A 139 -10.11 21.86 -5.29
C GLU A 139 -9.12 22.80 -4.56
N ASN A 140 -8.70 22.43 -3.35
CA ASN A 140 -7.70 23.15 -2.56
C ASN A 140 -6.34 22.43 -2.57
N GLY A 141 -6.20 21.35 -3.34
CA GLY A 141 -4.97 20.56 -3.42
C GLY A 141 -4.71 19.69 -2.19
N VAL A 142 -5.72 19.44 -1.34
CA VAL A 142 -5.62 18.51 -0.22
C VAL A 142 -5.77 17.08 -0.73
N VAL A 143 -4.89 16.18 -0.28
CA VAL A 143 -4.92 14.76 -0.64
C VAL A 143 -6.09 14.05 0.02
N LEU A 144 -7.00 13.50 -0.80
CA LEU A 144 -8.15 12.71 -0.39
C LEU A 144 -7.85 11.21 -0.40
N GLU A 145 -7.16 10.75 -1.45
CA GLU A 145 -6.83 9.34 -1.68
C GLU A 145 -5.40 9.20 -2.17
N VAL A 146 -4.76 8.10 -1.79
CA VAL A 146 -3.44 7.69 -2.28
C VAL A 146 -3.55 6.28 -2.85
N GLY A 147 -2.80 6.04 -3.90
CA GLY A 147 -2.56 4.72 -4.46
C GLY A 147 -1.14 4.62 -4.96
N PHE A 148 -0.70 3.40 -5.22
CA PHE A 148 0.65 3.12 -5.70
C PHE A 148 0.59 2.41 -7.03
N THR A 149 1.68 2.49 -7.79
CA THR A 149 1.90 1.67 -8.97
C THR A 149 3.34 1.19 -8.97
N ILE A 150 3.50 -0.11 -9.11
CA ILE A 150 4.79 -0.80 -9.23
C ILE A 150 4.84 -1.39 -10.64
N GLU A 151 5.95 -1.15 -11.35
CA GLU A 151 6.18 -1.74 -12.68
C GLU A 151 6.55 -3.23 -12.56
N SER A 152 6.11 -4.04 -13.52
CA SER A 152 6.29 -5.51 -13.52
C SER A 152 7.76 -5.94 -13.67
N ASP A 153 8.66 -5.01 -13.99
CA ASP A 153 10.10 -5.20 -14.09
C ASP A 153 10.86 -4.81 -12.81
N ARG A 154 10.13 -4.48 -11.73
CA ARG A 154 10.68 -4.09 -10.41
C ARG A 154 10.45 -5.14 -9.33
N PRO A 155 11.13 -6.31 -9.40
CA PRO A 155 10.89 -7.43 -8.50
C PRO A 155 11.09 -7.09 -7.02
N HIS A 156 12.07 -6.24 -6.70
CA HIS A 156 12.41 -5.86 -5.33
C HIS A 156 11.26 -5.13 -4.62
N LEU A 157 10.46 -4.38 -5.37
CA LEU A 157 9.30 -3.67 -4.82
C LEU A 157 8.17 -4.63 -4.43
N TYR A 158 8.14 -5.85 -4.96
CA TYR A 158 7.14 -6.86 -4.58
C TYR A 158 7.35 -7.44 -3.18
N ASN A 159 8.56 -7.31 -2.65
CA ASN A 159 8.90 -7.70 -1.29
C ASN A 159 8.49 -6.65 -0.26
N ILE A 160 8.07 -5.44 -0.67
CA ILE A 160 7.58 -4.42 0.27
C ILE A 160 6.28 -4.92 0.88
N PRO A 161 6.19 -5.14 2.20
CA PRO A 161 4.95 -5.60 2.82
C PRO A 161 3.84 -4.54 2.70
N PRO A 162 2.56 -4.93 2.58
CA PRO A 162 1.45 -3.98 2.47
C PRO A 162 1.31 -3.04 3.70
N GLN A 163 1.86 -3.40 4.86
CA GLN A 163 1.92 -2.53 6.04
C GLN A 163 2.80 -1.29 5.82
N TYR A 164 3.85 -1.39 4.99
CA TYR A 164 4.67 -0.25 4.62
C TYR A 164 3.89 0.70 3.73
N LEU A 165 3.11 0.18 2.78
CA LEU A 165 2.21 0.99 1.95
C LEU A 165 1.14 1.69 2.78
N GLU A 166 0.57 1.03 3.80
CA GLU A 166 -0.38 1.64 4.73
C GLU A 166 0.24 2.80 5.53
N LYS A 167 1.44 2.59 6.06
CA LYS A 167 2.18 3.64 6.78
C LYS A 167 2.49 4.82 5.87
N LEU A 168 2.93 4.54 4.64
CA LEU A 168 3.24 5.54 3.64
C LEU A 168 1.99 6.32 3.20
N GLU A 169 0.90 5.62 2.85
CA GLU A 169 -0.40 6.22 2.52
C GLU A 169 -0.89 7.16 3.63
N THR A 170 -0.86 6.69 4.88
CA THR A 170 -1.31 7.49 6.04
C THR A 170 -0.51 8.79 6.15
N LYS A 171 0.82 8.72 6.07
CA LYS A 171 1.69 9.90 6.14
C LYS A 171 1.47 10.84 4.97
N LEU A 172 1.44 10.32 3.75
CA LEU A 172 1.23 11.11 2.54
C LEU A 172 -0.11 11.85 2.58
N LYS A 173 -1.20 11.18 2.96
CA LYS A 173 -2.53 11.82 3.11
C LYS A 173 -2.54 12.95 4.14
N SER A 174 -1.80 12.78 5.24
CA SER A 174 -1.78 13.76 6.34
C SER A 174 -0.83 14.95 6.14
N THR A 175 0.16 14.85 5.25
CA THR A 175 1.25 15.84 5.16
C THR A 175 1.47 16.44 3.77
N VAL A 176 1.05 15.75 2.70
CA VAL A 176 1.22 16.23 1.33
C VAL A 176 0.03 17.08 0.93
N SER A 177 0.32 18.21 0.29
CA SER A 177 -0.65 19.04 -0.41
C SER A 177 -0.05 19.53 -1.73
N TYR A 178 -0.92 19.99 -2.62
CA TYR A 178 -0.60 20.52 -3.94
C TYR A 178 -1.06 21.98 -4.04
N ILE A 179 -0.33 22.80 -4.80
CA ILE A 179 -0.79 24.13 -5.17
C ILE A 179 -1.40 24.00 -6.55
N ILE A 180 -2.63 24.47 -6.69
CA ILE A 180 -3.25 24.64 -8.01
C ILE A 180 -2.89 26.07 -8.46
N PRO A 181 -1.96 26.24 -9.41
CA PRO A 181 -1.51 27.56 -9.82
C PRO A 181 -2.63 28.32 -10.55
N PRO A 182 -2.58 29.67 -10.60
CA PRO A 182 -3.63 30.47 -11.22
C PRO A 182 -3.97 30.08 -12.68
N HIS A 183 -2.96 29.70 -13.48
CA HIS A 183 -3.16 29.27 -14.86
C HIS A 183 -3.84 27.89 -14.99
N MET A 184 -3.93 27.12 -13.91
CA MET A 184 -4.69 25.85 -13.81
C MET A 184 -5.92 25.96 -12.90
N ALA A 185 -6.42 27.18 -12.64
CA ALA A 185 -7.57 27.39 -11.76
C ALA A 185 -8.83 26.62 -12.22
N TYR A 186 -8.95 26.32 -13.51
CA TYR A 186 -10.04 25.49 -14.07
C TYR A 186 -10.13 24.09 -13.43
N LEU A 187 -9.03 23.56 -12.87
CA LEU A 187 -9.04 22.26 -12.17
C LEU A 187 -9.92 22.28 -10.91
N ARG A 188 -10.22 23.46 -10.36
CA ARG A 188 -11.08 23.61 -9.17
C ARG A 188 -12.57 23.32 -9.46
N GLU A 189 -12.95 23.31 -10.73
CA GLU A 189 -14.31 22.97 -11.17
C GLU A 189 -14.55 21.45 -11.22
N TYR A 190 -13.50 20.63 -11.05
CA TYR A 190 -13.62 19.18 -11.00
C TYR A 190 -14.00 18.69 -9.60
N LYS A 191 -14.73 17.57 -9.53
CA LYS A 191 -15.06 16.90 -8.26
C LYS A 191 -13.83 16.43 -7.50
N PHE A 192 -12.78 16.08 -8.23
CA PHE A 192 -11.45 15.75 -7.73
C PHE A 192 -10.43 15.91 -8.85
N ILE A 193 -9.17 16.06 -8.47
CA ILE A 193 -8.04 16.17 -9.39
C ILE A 193 -7.13 14.96 -9.18
N THR A 194 -6.83 14.21 -10.22
CA THR A 194 -5.87 13.10 -10.13
C THR A 194 -4.50 13.54 -10.58
N VAL A 195 -3.47 13.23 -9.81
CA VAL A 195 -2.06 13.47 -10.18
C VAL A 195 -1.21 12.22 -9.93
N SER A 196 -0.13 12.05 -10.69
CA SER A 196 0.80 10.94 -10.52
C SER A 196 2.22 11.47 -10.34
N GLN A 197 2.88 11.05 -9.28
CA GLN A 197 4.26 11.39 -8.96
C GLN A 197 5.15 10.15 -9.12
N VAL A 198 6.20 10.26 -9.91
CA VAL A 198 7.25 9.24 -10.00
C VAL A 198 8.24 9.48 -8.86
N PHE A 199 8.50 8.47 -8.02
CA PHE A 199 9.37 8.62 -6.86
C PHE A 199 10.51 7.57 -6.88
N PRO A 200 11.73 7.97 -7.28
CA PRO A 200 12.89 7.08 -7.27
C PRO A 200 13.51 6.97 -5.88
N PHE A 201 13.80 5.75 -5.39
CA PHE A 201 14.46 5.59 -4.08
C PHE A 201 15.85 6.24 -4.02
N LYS A 202 16.52 6.40 -5.17
CA LYS A 202 17.77 7.17 -5.28
C LYS A 202 17.67 8.61 -4.79
N SER A 203 16.50 9.26 -4.88
CA SER A 203 16.32 10.63 -4.37
C SER A 203 16.28 10.73 -2.85
N LEU A 204 16.40 9.62 -2.13
CA LEU A 204 16.45 9.61 -0.67
C LEU A 204 17.89 9.52 -0.14
N LEU A 205 18.87 9.13 -0.97
CA LEU A 205 20.24 8.87 -0.53
C LEU A 205 20.96 10.10 0.03
N ASP A 206 20.67 11.29 -0.50
CA ASP A 206 21.20 12.57 -0.03
C ASP A 206 20.52 13.07 1.26
N LYS A 207 19.52 12.32 1.77
CA LYS A 207 18.68 12.68 2.93
C LYS A 207 18.80 11.70 4.10
N LEU A 208 19.64 10.67 3.94
CA LEU A 208 19.93 9.66 4.97
C LEU A 208 20.92 10.16 6.01
#